data_AF-A0A662VK45-F1
#
_entry.id   AF-A0A662VK45-F1
#
_cell.length_a   1.000
_cell.length_b   1.000
_cell.length_c   1.000
_cell.angle_alpha   90.00
_cell.angle_beta   90.00
_cell.angle_gamma   90.00
#
_symmetry.space_group_name_H-M   'P 1'
#
loop_
_entity.id
_entity.type
_entity.pdbx_description
1 polymer ?
#
loop_
_entity_poly.entity_id
_entity_poly.type
_entity_poly.pdbx_seq_one_letter_code
_entity_poly.pdbx_strand_id
1 'polypeptide(L)'
;MGTGEEVRVAENEIRDVMLIYDAIEMVGLPELIDKPAKVRGRKPFNRQLLLSIIIYGLQKGWSYRQMEMFCEENLEELRKIDETLRKAPDHSIFYLTAKELRVTDILRIVAKVKEL
;
A
#
# COMPACT_ATOMS: atom_id res chain seq x y z
N MET A 1 5.40 25.91 2.84
CA MET A 1 6.80 25.46 2.80
C MET A 1 6.99 24.59 4.02
N GLY A 2 6.88 23.27 3.86
CA GLY A 2 7.08 22.34 4.97
C GLY A 2 8.51 22.45 5.49
N THR A 3 8.68 22.24 6.79
CA THR A 3 10.01 22.25 7.40
C THR A 3 10.86 21.12 6.80
N GLY A 4 12.19 21.29 6.72
CA GLY A 4 13.08 20.28 6.11
C GLY A 4 13.06 18.91 6.81
N GLU A 5 12.44 18.81 7.98
CA GLU A 5 12.23 17.57 8.74
C GLU A 5 10.98 16.82 8.26
N GLU A 6 9.87 17.51 8.03
CA GLU A 6 8.62 16.93 7.48
C GLU A 6 8.84 16.31 6.10
N VAL A 7 9.63 16.96 5.25
CA VAL A 7 9.98 16.45 3.92
C VAL A 7 10.78 15.14 4.01
N ARG A 8 11.74 15.06 4.94
CA ARG A 8 12.56 13.85 5.13
C ARG A 8 11.77 12.68 5.71
N VAL A 9 10.79 12.97 6.58
CA VAL A 9 9.89 11.93 7.11
C VAL A 9 9.10 11.34 5.94
N ALA A 10 8.40 12.16 5.15
CA ALA A 10 7.62 11.71 4.01
C ALA A 10 8.44 10.89 2.99
N GLU A 11 9.68 11.32 2.68
CA GLU A 11 10.60 10.57 1.81
C GLU A 11 10.92 9.17 2.36
N ASN A 12 11.14 9.04 3.67
CA ASN A 12 11.39 7.75 4.31
C ASN A 12 10.14 6.87 4.30
N GLU A 13 8.95 7.43 4.54
CA GLU A 13 7.70 6.67 4.51
C GLU A 13 7.40 6.11 3.11
N ILE A 14 7.61 6.92 2.07
CA ILE A 14 7.42 6.48 0.68
C ILE A 14 8.45 5.42 0.29
N ARG A 15 9.69 5.55 0.77
CA ARG A 15 10.72 4.53 0.58
C ARG A 15 10.34 3.21 1.24
N ASP A 16 9.80 3.24 2.45
CA ASP A 16 9.32 2.03 3.14
C ASP A 16 8.17 1.37 2.36
N VAL A 17 7.22 2.15 1.85
CA VAL A 17 6.13 1.63 0.98
C VAL A 17 6.69 1.00 -0.29
N MET A 18 7.68 1.62 -0.93
CA MET A 18 8.34 1.09 -2.12
C MET A 18 9.10 -0.22 -1.82
N LEU A 19 9.81 -0.31 -0.70
CA LEU A 19 10.47 -1.55 -0.27
C LEU A 19 9.48 -2.71 -0.13
N ILE A 20 8.29 -2.44 0.44
CA ILE A 20 7.22 -3.43 0.56
C ILE A 20 6.64 -3.77 -0.82
N TYR A 21 6.49 -2.78 -1.71
CA TYR A 21 6.05 -2.99 -3.08
C TYR A 21 6.96 -3.97 -3.82
N ASP A 22 8.28 -3.76 -3.78
CA ASP A 22 9.27 -4.63 -4.42
C ASP A 22 9.26 -6.03 -3.80
N ALA A 23 9.13 -6.12 -2.47
CA ALA A 23 9.00 -7.41 -1.79
C ALA A 23 7.78 -8.21 -2.27
N ILE A 24 6.64 -7.55 -2.50
CA ILE A 24 5.43 -8.18 -3.06
C ILE A 24 5.67 -8.62 -4.50
N GLU A 25 6.39 -7.85 -5.31
CA GLU A 25 6.75 -8.25 -6.68
C GLU A 25 7.53 -9.57 -6.68
N MET A 26 8.48 -9.71 -5.77
CA MET A 26 9.34 -10.89 -5.67
C MET A 26 8.62 -12.14 -5.15
N VAL A 27 7.67 -12.00 -4.22
CA VAL A 27 6.94 -13.16 -3.64
C VAL A 27 5.61 -13.44 -4.34
N GLY A 28 5.16 -12.52 -5.20
CA GLY A 28 3.86 -12.55 -5.85
C GLY A 28 2.71 -12.10 -4.95
N LEU A 29 1.63 -11.62 -5.58
CA LEU A 29 0.41 -11.25 -4.89
C LEU A 29 -0.26 -12.47 -4.21
N PRO A 30 -0.89 -12.30 -3.03
CA PRO A 30 -1.71 -13.34 -2.43
C PRO A 30 -2.86 -13.74 -3.36
N GLU A 31 -3.15 -15.03 -3.50
CA GLU A 31 -4.15 -15.55 -4.44
C GLU A 31 -5.56 -14.95 -4.26
N LEU A 32 -5.95 -14.64 -3.03
CA LEU A 32 -7.26 -14.05 -2.72
C LEU A 32 -7.34 -12.56 -3.11
N ILE A 33 -6.20 -11.89 -3.21
CA ILE A 33 -6.09 -10.50 -3.66
C ILE A 33 -5.96 -10.44 -5.18
N ASP A 34 -5.26 -11.41 -5.78
CA ASP A 34 -5.02 -11.48 -7.22
C ASP A 34 -6.32 -11.70 -8.02
N LYS A 35 -7.33 -12.33 -7.40
CA LYS A 35 -8.64 -12.52 -8.03
C LYS A 35 -9.42 -11.20 -8.06
N PRO A 36 -9.74 -10.64 -9.24
CA PRO A 36 -10.50 -9.41 -9.31
C PRO A 36 -11.93 -9.65 -8.79
N ALA A 37 -12.35 -8.84 -7.80
CA ALA A 37 -13.77 -8.65 -7.57
C ALA A 37 -14.38 -8.10 -8.87
N LYS A 38 -15.33 -8.81 -9.48
CA LYS A 38 -16.02 -8.38 -10.70
C LYS A 38 -16.85 -7.13 -10.42
N VAL A 39 -16.22 -5.96 -10.43
CA VAL A 39 -16.91 -4.68 -10.27
C VAL A 39 -17.01 -4.03 -11.65
N ARG A 40 -18.20 -4.05 -12.25
CA ARG A 40 -18.48 -3.37 -13.53
C ARG A 40 -18.15 -1.87 -13.42
N GLY A 41 -17.36 -1.35 -14.35
CA GLY A 41 -17.31 0.09 -14.69
C GLY A 41 -16.18 0.92 -14.08
N ARG A 42 -15.40 0.43 -13.10
CA ARG A 42 -14.23 1.15 -12.56
C ARG A 42 -12.97 0.32 -12.70
N LYS A 43 -11.88 0.93 -13.20
CA LYS A 43 -10.56 0.28 -13.16
C LYS A 43 -10.20 0.03 -11.70
N PRO A 44 -9.87 -1.21 -11.31
CA PRO A 44 -9.44 -1.50 -9.95
C PRO A 44 -8.13 -0.78 -9.66
N PHE A 45 -7.91 -0.41 -8.40
CA PHE A 45 -6.62 0.05 -7.92
C PHE A 45 -5.58 -1.06 -8.09
N ASN A 46 -4.31 -0.66 -8.32
CA ASN A 46 -3.20 -1.59 -8.28
C ASN A 46 -3.15 -2.28 -6.90
N ARG A 47 -3.30 -3.60 -6.91
CA ARG A 47 -3.38 -4.42 -5.70
C ARG A 47 -2.06 -4.50 -4.95
N GLN A 48 -0.95 -4.44 -5.68
CA GLN A 48 0.38 -4.42 -5.10
C GLN A 48 0.56 -3.14 -4.28
N LEU A 49 0.25 -1.98 -4.86
CA LEU A 49 0.34 -0.72 -4.13
C LEU A 49 -0.61 -0.67 -2.93
N LEU A 50 -1.86 -1.11 -3.09
CA LEU A 50 -2.79 -1.20 -1.97
C LEU A 50 -2.26 -2.09 -0.84
N LEU A 51 -1.70 -3.25 -1.18
CA LEU A 51 -1.16 -4.18 -0.21
C LEU A 51 0.08 -3.59 0.49
N SER A 52 0.94 -2.89 -0.24
CA SER A 52 2.09 -2.19 0.34
C SER A 52 1.67 -1.18 1.40
N ILE A 53 0.66 -0.35 1.09
CA ILE A 53 0.14 0.66 2.02
C ILE A 53 -0.51 0.00 3.24
N ILE A 54 -1.26 -1.09 3.05
CA ILE A 54 -1.88 -1.83 4.16
C ILE A 54 -0.80 -2.38 5.10
N ILE A 55 0.23 -3.04 4.56
CA ILE A 55 1.30 -3.62 5.38
C ILE A 55 2.07 -2.51 6.11
N TYR A 56 2.41 -1.42 5.41
CA TYR A 56 3.06 -0.27 6.02
C TYR A 56 2.23 0.32 7.16
N GLY A 57 0.94 0.59 6.92
CA GLY A 57 0.05 1.12 7.95
C GLY A 57 -0.13 0.17 9.14
N LEU A 58 -0.18 -1.15 8.90
CA LEU A 58 -0.21 -2.15 9.99
C LEU A 58 1.08 -2.10 10.84
N GLN A 59 2.25 -1.92 10.23
CA GLN A 59 3.51 -1.77 10.96
C GLN A 59 3.53 -0.50 11.84
N LYS A 60 2.86 0.57 11.39
CA LYS A 60 2.74 1.84 12.12
C LYS A 60 1.57 1.87 13.11
N GLY A 61 0.75 0.82 13.17
CA GLY A 61 -0.44 0.77 14.03
C GLY A 61 -1.56 1.71 13.58
N TRP A 62 -1.63 2.01 12.29
CA TRP A 62 -2.62 2.93 11.71
C TRP A 62 -3.98 2.29 11.50
N SER A 63 -5.02 3.11 11.66
CA SER A 63 -6.37 2.82 11.17
C SER A 63 -6.45 2.99 9.65
N TYR A 64 -7.47 2.39 9.01
CA TYR A 64 -7.72 2.59 7.57
C TYR A 64 -7.96 4.05 7.18
N ARG A 65 -8.48 4.87 8.11
CA ARG A 65 -8.64 6.31 7.90
C ARG A 65 -7.30 7.04 7.86
N GLN A 66 -6.36 6.64 8.70
CA GLN A 66 -5.00 7.18 8.66
C GLN A 66 -4.25 6.75 7.40
N MET A 67 -4.50 5.53 6.90
CA MET A 67 -3.96 5.10 5.60
C MET A 67 -4.53 5.93 4.44
N GLU A 68 -5.83 6.25 4.47
CA GLU A 68 -6.47 7.15 3.50
C GLU A 68 -5.83 8.54 3.55
N MET A 69 -5.70 9.15 4.72
CA MET A 69 -5.03 10.44 4.89
C MET A 69 -3.59 10.43 4.34
N PHE A 70 -2.81 9.39 4.67
CA PHE A 70 -1.45 9.23 4.13
C PHE A 70 -1.45 9.22 2.60
N CYS A 71 -2.42 8.56 1.96
CA CYS A 71 -2.53 8.52 0.51
C CYS A 71 -2.97 9.84 -0.11
N GLU A 72 -3.81 10.62 0.59
CA GLU A 72 -4.21 11.95 0.16
C GLU A 72 -3.03 12.93 0.23
N GLU A 73 -2.25 12.86 1.31
CA GLU A 73 -1.09 13.72 1.56
C GLU A 73 0.09 13.43 0.63
N ASN A 74 0.26 12.17 0.20
CA ASN A 74 1.41 11.73 -0.59
C ASN A 74 1.03 11.19 -1.99
N LEU A 75 -0.08 11.67 -2.56
CA LEU A 75 -0.63 11.14 -3.81
C LEU A 75 0.37 11.21 -4.98
N GLU A 76 1.11 12.30 -5.11
CA GLU A 76 2.06 12.49 -6.22
C GLU A 76 3.30 11.59 -6.07
N GLU A 77 3.74 11.32 -4.85
CA GLU A 77 4.82 10.40 -4.54
C GLU A 77 4.40 8.96 -4.80
N LEU A 78 3.20 8.57 -4.38
CA LEU A 78 2.65 7.23 -4.64
C LEU A 78 2.46 6.97 -6.14
N ARG A 79 2.17 8.01 -6.93
CA ARG A 79 2.12 7.92 -8.41
C ARG A 79 3.47 7.60 -9.05
N LYS A 80 4.59 7.90 -8.39
CA LYS A 80 5.92 7.50 -8.87
C LYS A 80 6.15 5.99 -8.71
N ILE A 81 5.42 5.35 -7.80
CA ILE A 81 5.42 3.89 -7.61
C ILE A 81 4.42 3.24 -8.59
N ASP A 82 3.22 3.81 -8.73
CA ASP A 82 2.19 3.35 -9.67
C ASP A 82 1.60 4.51 -10.46
N GLU A 83 2.04 4.67 -11.72
CA GLU A 83 1.54 5.71 -12.63
C GLU A 83 0.03 5.58 -12.93
N THR A 84 -0.58 4.42 -12.65
CA THR A 84 -2.01 4.20 -12.86
C THR A 84 -2.88 4.78 -11.74
N LEU A 85 -2.28 5.21 -10.63
CA LEU A 85 -2.97 5.78 -9.47
C LEU A 85 -3.55 7.17 -9.78
N ARG A 86 -4.83 7.21 -10.10
CA ARG A 86 -5.52 8.47 -10.44
C ARG A 86 -5.94 9.28 -9.21
N LYS A 87 -6.30 8.61 -8.12
CA LYS A 87 -6.82 9.21 -6.88
C LYS A 87 -6.39 8.38 -5.68
N ALA A 88 -6.42 8.95 -4.48
CA ALA A 88 -6.19 8.21 -3.24
C ALA A 88 -7.23 7.08 -3.06
N PRO A 89 -6.83 5.90 -2.58
CA PRO A 89 -7.77 4.89 -2.08
C PRO A 89 -8.45 5.37 -0.80
N ASP A 90 -9.75 5.09 -0.67
CA ASP A 90 -10.50 5.38 0.55
C ASP A 90 -10.37 4.24 1.59
N HIS A 91 -10.69 4.53 2.85
CA HIS A 91 -10.69 3.54 3.94
C HIS A 91 -11.50 2.27 3.63
N SER A 92 -12.55 2.37 2.82
CA SER A 92 -13.39 1.23 2.45
C SER A 92 -12.62 0.25 1.55
N ILE A 93 -11.82 0.76 0.60
CA ILE A 93 -10.97 -0.08 -0.26
C ILE A 93 -9.92 -0.82 0.56
N PHE A 94 -9.31 -0.16 1.56
CA PHE A 94 -8.35 -0.81 2.45
C PHE A 94 -9.02 -1.93 3.26
N TYR A 95 -10.17 -1.66 3.87
CA TYR A 95 -10.95 -2.67 4.58
C TYR A 95 -11.30 -3.87 3.70
N LEU A 96 -11.82 -3.62 2.48
CA LEU A 96 -12.20 -4.67 1.54
C LEU A 96 -11.02 -5.49 1.02
N THR A 97 -9.82 -4.92 0.99
CA THR A 97 -8.60 -5.64 0.60
C THR A 97 -8.05 -6.42 1.78
N ALA A 98 -8.00 -5.81 2.97
CA ALA A 98 -7.47 -6.42 4.18
C ALA A 98 -8.30 -7.61 4.68
N LYS A 99 -9.63 -7.63 4.47
CA LYS A 99 -10.48 -8.77 4.85
C LYS A 99 -10.14 -10.08 4.11
N GLU A 100 -9.48 -9.99 2.96
CA GLU A 100 -9.06 -11.15 2.16
C GLU A 100 -7.63 -11.61 2.50
N LEU A 101 -6.89 -10.83 3.31
CA LEU A 101 -5.52 -11.15 3.69
C LEU A 101 -5.45 -12.22 4.76
N ARG A 102 -4.58 -13.22 4.54
CA ARG A 102 -4.19 -14.15 5.59
C ARG A 102 -2.97 -13.61 6.30
N VAL A 103 -2.88 -13.91 7.60
CA VAL A 103 -1.69 -13.58 8.40
C VAL A 103 -0.42 -14.17 7.78
N THR A 104 -0.50 -15.36 7.19
CA THR A 104 0.62 -16.02 6.50
C THR A 104 1.14 -15.21 5.31
N ASP A 105 0.26 -14.53 4.57
CA ASP A 105 0.64 -13.71 3.42
C ASP A 105 1.43 -12.48 3.88
N ILE A 106 0.95 -11.83 4.95
CA ILE A 106 1.61 -10.69 5.58
C ILE A 106 2.99 -11.10 6.09
N LEU A 107 3.08 -12.22 6.84
CA LEU A 107 4.35 -12.70 7.38
C LEU A 107 5.36 -13.03 6.28
N ARG A 108 4.92 -13.63 5.16
CA ARG A 108 5.79 -13.93 4.02
C ARG A 108 6.37 -12.66 3.39
N ILE A 109 5.53 -11.64 3.19
CA ILE A 109 5.97 -10.35 2.63
C ILE A 109 6.93 -9.65 3.60
N VAL A 110 6.58 -9.59 4.89
CA VAL A 110 7.44 -8.98 5.91
C VAL A 110 8.78 -9.71 6.05
N ALA A 111 8.80 -11.03 5.91
CA ALA A 111 10.05 -11.80 5.88
C ALA A 111 10.91 -11.40 4.69
N LYS A 112 10.33 -11.27 3.49
CA LYS A 112 11.06 -10.79 2.30
C LYS A 112 11.59 -9.38 2.47
N VAL A 113 10.79 -8.47 3.04
CA VAL A 113 11.22 -7.09 3.33
C VAL A 113 12.47 -7.05 4.21
N LYS A 114 12.61 -7.96 5.17
CA LYS A 114 13.80 -8.06 6.04
C LYS A 114 15.04 -8.64 5.35
N GLU A 115 14.88 -9.27 4.20
CA GLU A 115 15.99 -9.82 3.41
C GLU A 115 16.56 -8.79 2.41
N LEU A 116 15.84 -7.69 2.15
CA LEU A 116 16.26 -6.58 1.27
C LEU A 116 17.02 -5.51 2.05
#